data_AF-A0A966KG97-F1
#
_entry.id   AF-A0A966KG97-F1
#
_cell.length_a   1.000
_cell.length_b   1.000
_cell.length_c   1.000
_cell.angle_alpha   90.00
_cell.angle_beta   90.00
_cell.angle_gamma   90.00
#
_symmetry.space_group_name_H-M   'P 1'
#
loop_
_entity.id
_entity.type
_entity.pdbx_description
1 polymer ?
#
loop_
_entity_poly.entity_id
_entity_poly.type
_entity_poly.pdbx_seq_one_letter_code
_entity_poly.pdbx_strand_id
1 'polypeptide(L)'
;MATFQKQVTYASINEKLRRNGLILRGGFKQENQTTLLIGPNEPFFWEYFRSSSEYNDALPDPMDRWSKRVIGEIASDINSRAVYPSDGPPYAPFYTWAVLSKKAFVSPLKLLVHEDVGLMISYRGALVLEQSIQLPVSRDKSPCEACSKPCISACPADA
;
A
#
# COMPACT_ATOMS: atom_id res chain seq x y z
N MET A 1 -14.43 -30.33 -17.16
CA MET A 1 -14.54 -29.96 -15.73
C MET A 1 -14.18 -28.50 -15.63
N ALA A 2 -15.16 -27.61 -15.43
CA ALA A 2 -14.88 -26.19 -15.24
C ALA A 2 -14.26 -26.02 -13.85
N THR A 3 -12.96 -25.83 -13.80
CA THR A 3 -12.27 -25.34 -12.62
C THR A 3 -12.89 -24.00 -12.27
N PHE A 4 -13.65 -23.93 -11.17
CA PHE A 4 -14.08 -22.66 -10.60
C PHE A 4 -12.82 -21.92 -10.14
N GLN A 5 -12.19 -21.18 -11.04
CA GLN A 5 -11.15 -20.23 -10.69
C GLN A 5 -11.81 -19.20 -9.78
N LYS A 6 -11.45 -19.20 -8.49
CA LYS A 6 -11.96 -18.20 -7.53
C LYS A 6 -11.67 -16.82 -8.11
N GLN A 7 -12.73 -16.04 -8.34
CA GLN A 7 -12.60 -14.69 -8.84
C GLN A 7 -11.75 -13.87 -7.88
N VAL A 8 -10.70 -13.23 -8.40
CA VAL A 8 -9.82 -12.36 -7.63
C VAL A 8 -10.58 -11.09 -7.29
N THR A 9 -10.80 -10.83 -6.00
CA THR A 9 -11.50 -9.65 -5.50
C THR A 9 -10.63 -8.83 -4.55
N TYR A 10 -10.93 -7.54 -4.41
CA TYR A 10 -10.26 -6.65 -3.45
C TYR A 10 -10.23 -7.27 -2.04
N ALA A 11 -11.38 -7.78 -1.57
CA ALA A 11 -11.49 -8.40 -0.24
C ALA A 11 -10.60 -9.63 -0.10
N SER A 12 -10.57 -10.51 -1.11
CA SER A 12 -9.73 -11.72 -1.07
C SER A 12 -8.23 -11.42 -1.04
N ILE A 13 -7.78 -10.41 -1.78
CA ILE A 13 -6.39 -9.94 -1.77
C ILE A 13 -6.07 -9.31 -0.41
N ASN A 14 -6.98 -8.47 0.09
CA ASN A 14 -6.79 -7.82 1.39
C ASN A 14 -6.66 -8.84 2.53
N GLU A 15 -7.47 -9.89 2.52
CA GLU A 15 -7.37 -10.98 3.49
C GLU A 15 -6.04 -11.75 3.40
N LYS A 16 -5.53 -12.03 2.18
CA LYS A 16 -4.20 -12.61 1.99
C LYS A 16 -3.09 -11.72 2.57
N LEU A 17 -3.17 -10.41 2.34
CA LEU A 17 -2.21 -9.45 2.88
C LEU A 17 -2.26 -9.39 4.41
N ARG A 18 -3.46 -9.37 5.00
CA ARG A 18 -3.64 -9.23 6.46
C ARG A 18 -3.03 -10.39 7.24
N ARG A 19 -3.02 -11.60 6.66
CA ARG A 19 -2.34 -12.79 7.21
C ARG A 19 -0.81 -12.69 7.25
N ASN A 20 -0.25 -11.61 6.69
CA ASN A 20 1.19 -11.36 6.63
C ASN A 20 1.55 -9.97 7.18
N GLY A 21 0.69 -9.35 8.01
CA GLY A 21 0.96 -8.02 8.57
C GLY A 21 0.86 -6.85 7.57
N LEU A 22 0.32 -7.07 6.38
CA LEU A 22 0.11 -6.06 5.35
C LEU A 22 -1.39 -5.83 5.08
N ILE A 23 -1.74 -4.69 4.49
CA ILE A 23 -3.14 -4.39 4.12
C ILE A 23 -3.17 -3.48 2.89
N LEU A 24 -4.27 -3.54 2.14
CA LEU A 24 -4.53 -2.59 1.06
C LEU A 24 -4.78 -1.20 1.65
N ARG A 25 -4.07 -0.22 1.11
CA ARG A 25 -4.12 1.22 1.44
C ARG A 25 -4.62 2.05 0.26
N GLY A 26 -5.47 1.43 -0.56
CA GLY A 26 -6.11 2.01 -1.72
C GLY A 26 -5.84 1.24 -3.00
N GLY A 27 -6.56 1.65 -4.04
CA GLY A 27 -6.38 1.15 -5.39
C GLY A 27 -7.05 2.08 -6.38
N PHE A 28 -6.61 2.02 -7.63
CA PHE A 28 -7.20 2.77 -8.73
C PHE A 28 -7.21 1.90 -10.00
N LYS A 29 -8.07 2.28 -10.92
CA LYS A 29 -8.16 1.66 -12.24
C LYS A 29 -7.53 2.59 -13.26
N GLN A 30 -6.80 2.01 -14.20
CA GLN A 30 -6.34 2.69 -15.39
C GLN A 30 -6.56 1.74 -16.56
N GLU A 31 -7.40 2.16 -17.51
CA GLU A 31 -7.86 1.32 -18.61
C GLU A 31 -8.46 -0.01 -18.08
N ASN A 32 -7.92 -1.15 -18.50
CA ASN A 32 -8.34 -2.48 -18.06
C ASN A 32 -7.50 -3.05 -16.91
N GLN A 33 -6.59 -2.26 -16.33
CA GLN A 33 -5.75 -2.68 -15.22
C GLN A 33 -6.25 -2.11 -13.89
N THR A 34 -6.01 -2.87 -12.81
CA THR A 34 -6.17 -2.37 -11.45
C THR A 34 -4.81 -2.34 -10.76
N THR A 35 -4.44 -1.18 -10.20
CA THR A 35 -3.29 -1.08 -9.31
C THR A 35 -3.77 -0.97 -7.87
N LEU A 36 -3.28 -1.85 -7.01
CA LEU A 36 -3.59 -1.91 -5.59
C LEU A 36 -2.35 -1.54 -4.79
N LEU A 37 -2.47 -0.60 -3.87
CA LEU A 37 -1.38 -0.11 -3.04
C LEU A 37 -1.38 -0.81 -1.69
N ILE A 38 -0.21 -1.23 -1.23
CA ILE A 38 -0.04 -2.03 -0.02
C ILE A 38 0.76 -1.24 0.99
N GLY A 39 0.30 -1.25 2.24
CA GLY A 39 1.03 -0.69 3.37
C GLY A 39 0.93 -1.57 4.63
N PRO A 40 1.53 -1.12 5.74
CA PRO A 40 1.48 -1.80 7.03
C PRO A 40 0.05 -2.03 7.53
N ASN A 41 -0.26 -3.22 8.02
CA ASN A 41 -1.47 -3.51 8.79
C ASN A 41 -1.21 -3.28 10.29
N GLU A 42 -1.28 -2.03 10.73
CA GLU A 42 -1.10 -1.70 12.15
C GLU A 42 -2.29 -2.20 13.01
N PRO A 43 -2.05 -2.67 14.24
CA PRO A 43 -0.75 -2.74 14.95
C PRO A 43 0.09 -4.02 14.65
N PHE A 44 -0.39 -4.90 13.78
CA PHE A 44 0.16 -6.25 13.57
C PHE A 44 1.45 -6.26 12.75
N PHE A 45 1.68 -5.27 11.89
CA PHE A 45 2.83 -5.19 10.98
C PHE A 45 4.17 -5.53 11.65
N TRP A 46 4.46 -4.91 12.80
CA TRP A 46 5.74 -5.06 13.50
C TRP A 46 5.95 -6.45 14.09
N GLU A 47 4.90 -7.19 14.41
CA GLU A 47 4.98 -8.58 14.88
C GLU A 47 5.44 -9.49 13.73
N TYR A 48 4.80 -9.37 12.57
CA TYR A 48 5.15 -10.15 11.37
C TYR A 48 6.54 -9.79 10.85
N PHE A 49 6.90 -8.50 10.84
CA PHE A 49 8.22 -8.10 10.37
C PHE A 49 9.34 -8.59 11.31
N ARG A 50 9.22 -8.39 12.64
CA ARG A 50 10.27 -8.79 13.59
C ARG A 50 10.45 -10.30 13.71
N SER A 51 9.41 -11.08 13.42
CA SER A 51 9.48 -12.55 13.38
C SER A 51 10.05 -13.10 12.06
N SER A 52 10.29 -12.25 11.06
CA SER A 52 10.82 -12.68 9.77
C SER A 52 12.30 -13.05 9.81
N SER A 53 12.71 -13.94 8.90
CA SER A 53 14.13 -14.25 8.69
C SER A 53 14.95 -13.00 8.35
N GLU A 54 14.40 -12.11 7.50
CA GLU A 54 15.09 -10.92 7.03
C GLU A 54 15.38 -9.95 8.16
N TYR A 55 14.51 -9.85 9.16
CA TYR A 55 14.79 -9.01 10.33
C TYR A 55 15.99 -9.51 11.15
N ASN A 56 16.26 -10.82 11.13
CA ASN A 56 17.20 -11.48 12.04
C ASN A 56 18.53 -11.86 11.39
N ASP A 57 18.69 -11.67 10.07
CA ASP A 57 19.86 -12.15 9.32
C ASP A 57 21.01 -11.12 9.18
N ALA A 58 20.85 -9.91 9.75
CA ALA A 58 21.80 -8.81 9.73
C ALA A 58 22.20 -8.29 8.34
N LEU A 59 21.45 -8.65 7.30
CA LEU A 59 21.70 -8.16 5.95
C LEU A 59 21.01 -6.80 5.72
N PRO A 60 21.48 -6.00 4.75
CA PRO A 60 20.87 -4.71 4.43
C PRO A 60 19.41 -4.81 4.01
N ASP A 61 18.68 -3.71 4.20
CA ASP A 61 17.30 -3.49 3.76
C ASP A 61 16.31 -4.62 4.13
N PRO A 62 16.30 -5.07 5.40
CA PRO A 62 15.52 -6.25 5.81
C PRO A 62 14.03 -6.07 5.56
N MET A 63 13.50 -4.85 5.73
CA MET A 63 12.10 -4.53 5.51
C MET A 63 11.72 -4.57 4.02
N ASP A 64 12.60 -4.11 3.14
CA ASP A 64 12.34 -4.13 1.69
C ASP A 64 12.40 -5.56 1.16
N ARG A 65 13.38 -6.35 1.63
CA ARG A 65 13.47 -7.76 1.29
C ARG A 65 12.26 -8.56 1.78
N TRP A 66 11.85 -8.36 3.02
CA TRP A 66 10.64 -8.97 3.58
C TRP A 66 9.40 -8.57 2.77
N SER A 67 9.28 -7.29 2.42
CA SER A 67 8.17 -6.80 1.59
C SER A 67 8.16 -7.46 0.22
N LYS A 68 9.34 -7.61 -0.42
CA LYS A 68 9.49 -8.28 -1.72
C LYS A 68 9.12 -9.75 -1.70
N ARG A 69 9.53 -10.49 -0.66
CA ARG A 69 9.15 -11.89 -0.51
C ARG A 69 7.64 -12.03 -0.32
N VAL A 70 7.07 -11.35 0.67
CA VAL A 70 5.64 -11.48 1.01
C VAL A 70 4.73 -11.03 -0.13
N ILE A 71 5.00 -9.85 -0.70
CA ILE A 71 4.16 -9.31 -1.79
C ILE A 71 4.39 -10.10 -3.08
N GLY A 72 5.61 -10.55 -3.35
CA GLY A 72 5.93 -11.37 -4.52
C GLY A 72 5.27 -12.75 -4.51
N GLU A 73 5.20 -13.41 -3.35
CA GLU A 73 4.45 -14.65 -3.16
C GLU A 73 2.96 -14.43 -3.45
N ILE A 74 2.36 -13.39 -2.86
CA ILE A 74 0.95 -13.03 -3.11
C ILE A 74 0.71 -12.68 -4.58
N ALA A 75 1.65 -11.97 -5.21
CA ALA A 75 1.55 -11.58 -6.61
C ALA A 75 1.52 -12.82 -7.52
N SER A 76 2.40 -13.78 -7.26
CA SER A 76 2.48 -15.06 -7.98
C SER A 76 1.21 -15.88 -7.82
N ASP A 77 0.69 -15.99 -6.59
CA ASP A 77 -0.54 -16.70 -6.24
C ASP A 77 -1.77 -16.23 -7.04
N ILE A 78 -1.84 -14.93 -7.35
CA ILE A 78 -2.99 -14.32 -8.02
C ILE A 78 -2.70 -13.93 -9.47
N ASN A 79 -1.54 -14.34 -10.00
CA ASN A 79 -1.07 -13.98 -11.35
C ASN A 79 -1.11 -12.47 -11.62
N SER A 80 -0.45 -11.70 -10.75
CA SER A 80 -0.30 -10.24 -10.86
C SER A 80 1.17 -9.84 -10.80
N ARG A 81 1.46 -8.59 -11.16
CA ARG A 81 2.81 -8.03 -11.09
C ARG A 81 3.00 -7.23 -9.81
N ALA A 82 4.03 -7.55 -9.04
CA ALA A 82 4.44 -6.75 -7.90
C ALA A 82 5.33 -5.56 -8.34
N VAL A 83 5.15 -4.40 -7.71
CA VAL A 83 5.97 -3.20 -7.90
C VAL A 83 6.34 -2.64 -6.53
N TYR A 84 7.57 -2.15 -6.36
CA TYR A 84 8.08 -1.71 -5.06
C TYR A 84 8.56 -0.26 -5.10
N PRO A 85 8.31 0.53 -4.03
CA PRO A 85 8.83 1.90 -3.94
C PRO A 85 10.36 1.95 -3.80
N SER A 86 10.97 0.84 -3.34
CA SER A 86 12.42 0.67 -3.19
C SER A 86 13.15 0.36 -4.51
N ASP A 87 12.42 0.05 -5.59
CA ASP A 87 13.02 -0.36 -6.85
C ASP A 87 13.18 0.83 -7.80
N GLY A 88 14.38 0.98 -8.36
CA GLY A 88 14.70 2.00 -9.35
C GLY A 88 16.21 2.28 -9.45
N PRO A 89 16.60 3.27 -10.27
CA PRO A 89 15.76 4.02 -11.22
C PRO A 89 15.38 3.20 -12.48
N PRO A 90 14.24 3.52 -13.15
CA PRO A 90 13.25 4.53 -12.77
C PRO A 90 12.34 4.04 -11.63
N TYR A 91 12.08 4.93 -10.67
CA TYR A 91 11.21 4.64 -9.53
C TYR A 91 9.73 4.72 -9.93
N ALA A 92 8.91 3.81 -9.40
CA ALA A 92 7.47 3.85 -9.60
C ALA A 92 6.82 5.05 -8.89
N PRO A 93 5.80 5.71 -9.47
CA PRO A 93 5.25 6.96 -8.95
C PRO A 93 4.21 6.73 -7.84
N PHE A 94 4.62 6.10 -6.74
CA PHE A 94 3.74 5.75 -5.60
C PHE A 94 2.97 6.95 -5.04
N TYR A 95 3.59 8.14 -5.01
CA TYR A 95 2.91 9.35 -4.57
C TYR A 95 1.68 9.68 -5.45
N THR A 96 1.86 9.66 -6.78
CA THR A 96 0.78 9.90 -7.74
C THR A 96 -0.28 8.81 -7.64
N TRP A 97 0.12 7.54 -7.53
CA TRP A 97 -0.80 6.43 -7.37
C TRP A 97 -1.64 6.53 -6.10
N ALA A 98 -1.03 6.96 -4.99
CA ALA A 98 -1.73 7.18 -3.74
C ALA A 98 -2.84 8.23 -3.89
N VAL A 99 -2.57 9.32 -4.60
CA VAL A 99 -3.57 10.36 -4.89
C VAL A 99 -4.67 9.82 -5.83
N LEU A 100 -4.31 9.07 -6.88
CA LEU A 100 -5.28 8.47 -7.80
C LEU A 100 -6.24 7.51 -7.11
N SER A 101 -5.81 6.85 -6.03
CA SER A 101 -6.68 5.95 -5.25
C SER A 101 -7.82 6.68 -4.53
N LYS A 102 -7.70 8.00 -4.34
CA LYS A 102 -8.60 8.81 -3.50
C LYS A 102 -8.75 8.28 -2.05
N LYS A 103 -7.72 7.58 -1.57
CA LYS A 103 -7.57 7.13 -0.18
C LYS A 103 -6.48 7.92 0.55
N ALA A 104 -5.52 8.45 -0.20
CA ALA A 104 -4.53 9.40 0.26
C ALA A 104 -4.64 10.73 -0.50
N PHE A 105 -4.30 11.81 0.18
CA PHE A 105 -4.44 13.19 -0.31
C PHE A 105 -3.16 13.97 -0.03
N VAL A 106 -2.98 15.09 -0.73
CA VAL A 106 -1.88 16.01 -0.46
C VAL A 106 -2.24 16.87 0.76
N SER A 107 -1.46 16.77 1.83
CA SER A 107 -1.63 17.63 3.02
C SER A 107 -1.04 19.03 2.78
N PRO A 108 -1.34 20.02 3.66
CA PRO A 108 -0.67 21.32 3.63
C PRO A 108 0.87 21.23 3.70
N LEU A 109 1.41 20.19 4.35
CA LEU A 109 2.85 19.91 4.44
C LEU A 109 3.43 19.24 3.18
N LYS A 110 2.63 19.05 2.12
CA LYS A 110 3.00 18.30 0.90
C LYS A 110 3.32 16.82 1.11
N LEU A 111 3.26 16.33 2.34
CA LEU A 111 3.22 14.91 2.67
C LEU A 111 1.83 14.32 2.35
N LEU A 112 1.79 13.02 2.06
CA LEU A 112 0.52 12.30 1.92
C LEU A 112 -0.20 12.21 3.28
N VAL A 113 -1.51 12.43 3.27
CA VAL A 113 -2.41 12.12 4.37
C VAL A 113 -3.41 11.05 3.91
N HIS A 114 -3.42 9.89 4.55
CA HIS A 114 -4.34 8.80 4.27
C HIS A 114 -5.57 8.87 5.18
N GLU A 115 -6.75 8.47 4.69
CA GLU A 115 -7.99 8.56 5.46
C GLU A 115 -7.97 7.79 6.78
N ASP A 116 -7.35 6.60 6.79
CA ASP A 116 -7.30 5.73 7.98
C ASP A 116 -6.09 5.96 8.90
N VAL A 117 -4.93 6.35 8.34
CA VAL A 117 -3.64 6.38 9.07
C VAL A 117 -2.98 7.76 9.08
N GLY A 118 -3.67 8.78 8.57
CA GLY A 118 -3.20 10.16 8.57
C GLY A 118 -1.86 10.32 7.86
N LEU A 119 -0.97 11.12 8.44
CA LEU A 119 0.39 11.37 7.93
C LEU A 119 1.35 10.19 8.13
N MET A 120 0.94 9.14 8.85
CA MET A 120 1.77 7.95 9.11
C MET A 120 1.63 6.88 8.02
N ILE A 121 1.13 7.25 6.83
CA ILE A 121 1.06 6.33 5.71
C ILE A 121 2.46 5.99 5.19
N SER A 122 2.72 4.71 4.99
CA SER A 122 3.85 4.25 4.19
C SER A 122 3.41 3.11 3.29
N TYR A 123 3.96 3.07 2.07
CA TYR A 123 3.70 2.00 1.12
C TYR A 123 4.87 1.01 1.11
N ARG A 124 4.55 -0.28 1.05
CA ARG A 124 5.52 -1.39 0.99
C ARG A 124 5.61 -2.03 -0.40
N GLY A 125 4.60 -1.79 -1.23
CA GLY A 125 4.54 -2.27 -2.60
C GLY A 125 3.17 -2.05 -3.22
N ALA A 126 3.00 -2.54 -4.44
CA ALA A 126 1.77 -2.51 -5.18
C ALA A 126 1.58 -3.82 -5.97
N LEU A 127 0.33 -4.21 -6.19
CA LEU A 127 -0.04 -5.27 -7.11
C LEU A 127 -0.72 -4.64 -8.32
N VAL A 128 -0.20 -4.93 -9.52
CA VAL A 128 -0.79 -4.53 -10.80
C VAL A 128 -1.45 -5.75 -11.40
N LEU A 129 -2.77 -5.69 -11.53
CA LEU A 129 -3.60 -6.74 -12.11
C LEU A 129 -3.94 -6.37 -13.56
N GLU A 130 -3.82 -7.34 -14.46
CA GLU A 130 -4.25 -7.24 -15.86
C GLU A 130 -5.77 -7.32 -16.05
N GLN A 131 -6.52 -7.05 -14.98
CA GLN A 131 -7.97 -7.05 -14.97
C GLN A 131 -8.52 -5.91 -14.09
N SER A 132 -9.69 -5.42 -14.48
CA SER A 132 -10.47 -4.47 -13.70
C SER A 132 -11.28 -5.21 -12.64
N ILE A 133 -10.99 -4.96 -11.35
CA ILE A 133 -11.75 -5.53 -10.23
C ILE A 133 -12.60 -4.46 -9.55
N GLN A 134 -13.67 -4.84 -8.85
CA GLN A 134 -14.44 -3.88 -8.07
C GLN A 134 -13.60 -3.33 -6.90
N LEU A 135 -13.55 -2.00 -6.78
CA LEU A 135 -12.86 -1.30 -5.68
C LEU A 135 -13.88 -0.77 -4.66
N PRO A 136 -13.50 -0.63 -3.38
CA PRO A 136 -14.32 0.06 -2.39
C PRO A 136 -14.57 1.51 -2.79
N VAL A 137 -15.67 2.08 -2.28
CA VAL A 137 -15.96 3.51 -2.46
C VAL A 137 -14.85 4.34 -1.78
N SER A 138 -14.36 5.35 -2.49
CA SER A 138 -13.38 6.30 -1.98
C SER A 138 -14.03 7.58 -1.52
N ARG A 139 -13.31 8.36 -0.71
CA ARG A 139 -13.75 9.71 -0.32
C ARG A 139 -13.52 10.69 -1.46
N ASP A 140 -14.42 11.67 -1.55
CA ASP A 140 -14.26 12.78 -2.50
C ASP A 140 -13.39 13.92 -1.95
N LYS A 141 -13.32 14.08 -0.62
CA LYS A 141 -12.66 15.20 0.05
C LYS A 141 -11.51 14.75 0.94
N SER A 142 -10.50 15.60 1.02
CA SER A 142 -9.33 15.36 1.87
C SER A 142 -9.73 15.43 3.35
N PRO A 143 -9.18 14.55 4.22
CA PRO A 143 -9.39 14.67 5.67
C PRO A 143 -8.85 15.99 6.23
N CYS A 144 -7.90 16.64 5.55
CA CYS A 144 -7.38 17.96 5.96
C CYS A 144 -8.40 19.11 5.82
N GLU A 145 -9.47 18.95 5.02
CA GLU A 145 -10.49 20.00 4.89
C GLU A 145 -11.28 20.20 6.18
N ALA A 146 -11.50 19.12 6.94
CA ALA A 146 -12.30 19.15 8.17
C ALA A 146 -11.46 19.17 9.46
N CYS A 147 -10.13 19.09 9.37
CA CYS A 147 -9.24 18.97 10.52
C CYS A 147 -8.65 20.34 10.94
N SER A 148 -8.25 20.46 12.21
CA SER A 148 -7.65 21.68 12.79
C SER A 148 -6.20 21.98 12.33
N LYS A 149 -5.62 21.12 11.50
CA LYS A 149 -4.27 21.22 10.91
C LYS A 149 -3.12 21.44 11.93
N PRO A 150 -3.07 20.72 13.07
CA PRO A 150 -2.01 20.89 14.07
C PRO A 150 -0.62 20.53 13.54
N CYS A 151 -0.58 19.76 12.46
CA CYS A 151 0.66 19.40 11.77
C CYS A 151 1.42 20.62 11.23
N ILE A 152 0.76 21.72 10.88
CA ILE A 152 1.43 22.92 10.36
C ILE A 152 2.30 23.55 11.44
N SER A 153 1.76 23.73 12.66
CA SER A 153 2.49 24.34 13.77
C SER A 153 3.52 23.40 14.39
N ALA A 154 3.32 22.09 14.29
CA ALA A 154 4.25 21.09 14.84
C ALA A 154 5.43 20.77 13.90
N CYS A 155 5.36 21.17 12.62
CA CYS A 155 6.37 20.79 11.64
C CYS A 155 7.65 21.62 11.86
N PRO A 156 8.80 21.01 12.15
CA PRO A 156 10.06 21.70 12.37
C PRO A 156 10.80 21.96 11.05
N ALA A 157 10.08 22.20 9.94
CA ALA A 157 10.71 22.37 8.63
C ALA A 157 11.68 23.58 8.57
N ASP A 158 11.48 24.54 9.48
CA ASP A 158 12.33 25.72 9.66
C ASP A 158 13.31 25.59 10.87
N ALA A 159 13.44 24.40 11.46
CA ALA A 159 14.31 24.16 12.62
C ALA A 159 15.79 23.95 12.26
#